data_AF-X0ZRL9-F1
#
_entry.id   AF-X0ZRL9-F1
#
_cell.length_a   1.000
_cell.length_b   1.000
_cell.length_c   1.000
_cell.angle_alpha   90.00
_cell.angle_beta   90.00
_cell.angle_gamma   90.00
#
_symmetry.space_group_name_H-M   'P 1'
#
loop_
_entity.id
_entity.type
_entity.pdbx_description
1 polymer ?
#
loop_
_entity_poly.entity_id
_entity_poly.type
_entity_poly.pdbx_seq_one_letter_code
_entity_poly.pdbx_strand_id
1 'polypeptide(L)'
;MPEKKVRSFTPRQEKIGSVAVRAMSAINTWVYRISGGKIGGRFLRGAPVMLLTMVGRRSGEPRTVPLLYLRDGEDVVIVASKGGMSHHPLWYGNLKANPEVEIEIGTEKAAMVARTATD
;
A
#
# COMPACT_ATOMS: atom_id res chain seq x y z
N MET A 1 -2.15 6.01 -31.84
CA MET A 1 -1.03 5.32 -31.16
C MET A 1 -1.28 3.82 -31.27
N PRO A 2 -0.28 2.99 -31.65
CA PRO A 2 -0.52 1.54 -31.70
C PRO A 2 -0.78 1.00 -30.28
N GLU A 3 -1.81 0.17 -30.15
CA GLU A 3 -2.11 -0.56 -28.91
C GLU A 3 -0.92 -1.44 -28.52
N LYS A 4 -0.22 -1.07 -27.45
CA LYS A 4 0.75 -1.99 -26.83
C LYS A 4 -0.05 -3.02 -26.04
N LYS A 5 -0.06 -4.28 -26.51
CA LYS A 5 -0.52 -5.42 -25.69
C LYS A 5 0.24 -5.44 -24.37
N VAL A 6 -0.46 -5.14 -23.28
CA VAL A 6 0.10 -5.24 -21.92
C VAL A 6 0.31 -6.72 -21.63
N ARG A 7 1.57 -7.14 -21.53
CA ARG A 7 1.92 -8.54 -21.24
C ARG A 7 1.79 -8.78 -19.74
N SER A 8 1.00 -9.78 -19.36
CA SER A 8 0.87 -10.19 -17.97
C SER A 8 2.18 -10.78 -17.44
N PHE A 9 2.41 -10.63 -16.14
CA PHE A 9 3.52 -11.31 -15.47
C PHE A 9 3.30 -12.82 -15.48
N THR A 10 4.39 -13.57 -15.61
CA THR A 10 4.38 -15.02 -15.38
C THR A 10 4.30 -15.33 -13.88
N PRO A 11 3.81 -16.52 -13.46
CA PRO A 11 3.75 -16.89 -12.03
C PRO A 11 5.09 -16.77 -11.30
N ARG A 12 6.20 -17.09 -11.97
CA ARG A 12 7.55 -16.96 -11.40
C ARG A 12 7.91 -15.49 -11.16
N GLN A 13 7.62 -14.62 -12.12
CA GLN A 13 7.86 -13.18 -11.99
C GLN A 13 7.02 -12.57 -10.86
N GLU A 14 5.75 -12.96 -10.72
CA GLU A 14 4.91 -12.48 -9.62
C GLU A 14 5.41 -12.94 -8.26
N LYS A 15 5.90 -14.20 -8.15
CA LYS A 15 6.47 -14.73 -6.91
C LYS A 15 7.73 -13.95 -6.50
N ILE A 16 8.67 -13.78 -7.43
CA ILE A 16 9.91 -13.02 -7.19
C ILE A 16 9.58 -11.55 -6.87
N GLY A 17 8.70 -10.94 -7.67
CA GLY A 17 8.23 -9.58 -7.48
C GLY A 17 7.58 -9.37 -6.12
N SER A 18 6.74 -10.31 -5.66
CA SER A 18 6.10 -10.24 -4.34
C SER A 18 7.11 -10.28 -3.19
N VAL A 19 8.17 -11.09 -3.31
CA VAL A 19 9.25 -11.13 -2.32
C VAL A 19 10.02 -9.80 -2.32
N ALA A 20 10.37 -9.28 -3.49
CA ALA A 20 11.06 -8.00 -3.62
C ALA A 20 10.21 -6.84 -3.06
N VAL A 21 8.92 -6.77 -3.40
CA VAL A 21 7.98 -5.77 -2.89
C VAL A 21 7.90 -5.82 -1.37
N ARG A 22 7.85 -7.01 -0.76
CA ARG A 22 7.84 -7.15 0.70
C ARG A 22 9.11 -6.60 1.35
N ALA A 23 10.28 -6.93 0.80
CA ALA A 23 11.55 -6.43 1.31
C ALA A 23 11.67 -4.90 1.17
N MET A 24 11.34 -4.36 0.00
CA MET A 24 11.33 -2.91 -0.24
C MET A 24 10.34 -2.18 0.66
N SER A 25 9.16 -2.76 0.89
CA SER A 25 8.14 -2.20 1.79
C SER A 25 8.65 -2.11 3.23
N ALA A 26 9.34 -3.15 3.71
CA ALA A 26 9.90 -3.18 5.06
C ALA A 26 10.99 -2.11 5.23
N ILE A 27 11.91 -1.99 4.25
CA ILE A 27 12.97 -0.98 4.25
C ILE A 27 12.35 0.43 4.19
N ASN A 28 11.40 0.67 3.28
CA ASN A 28 10.74 1.97 3.15
C ASN A 28 10.02 2.35 4.46
N THR A 29 9.25 1.45 5.06
CA THR A 29 8.56 1.70 6.34
C THR A 29 9.54 2.11 7.44
N TRP A 30 10.67 1.41 7.55
CA TRP A 30 11.70 1.70 8.54
C TRP A 30 12.33 3.08 8.32
N VAL A 31 12.76 3.39 7.10
CA VAL A 31 13.34 4.69 6.73
C VAL A 31 12.33 5.83 6.90
N TYR A 32 11.07 5.59 6.50
CA TYR A 32 9.97 6.54 6.63
C TYR A 32 9.80 6.96 8.08
N ARG A 33 9.66 6.00 9.01
CA ARG A 33 9.45 6.31 10.42
C ARG A 33 10.63 7.03 11.06
N ILE A 34 11.86 6.61 10.78
CA ILE A 34 13.06 7.26 11.34
C ILE A 34 13.19 8.71 10.86
N SER A 35 12.79 8.99 9.62
CA SER A 35 12.88 10.32 9.04
C SER A 35 11.64 11.19 9.26
N GLY A 36 10.60 10.69 9.95
CA GLY A 36 9.31 11.37 10.06
C GLY A 36 8.63 11.61 8.70
N GLY A 37 8.81 10.67 7.76
CA GLY A 37 8.29 10.72 6.39
C GLY A 37 9.08 11.61 5.43
N LYS A 38 10.18 12.25 5.86
CA LYS A 38 11.03 13.07 4.99
C LYS A 38 11.74 12.24 3.91
N ILE A 39 12.11 11.00 4.24
CA ILE A 39 12.71 10.04 3.31
C ILE A 39 11.74 8.88 3.13
N GLY A 40 11.48 8.50 1.88
CA GLY A 40 10.51 7.45 1.55
C GLY A 40 9.05 7.93 1.53
N GLY A 41 8.78 9.19 1.88
CA GLY A 41 7.46 9.82 1.81
C GLY A 41 7.02 10.31 0.43
N ARG A 42 7.88 10.16 -0.58
CA ARG A 42 7.56 10.44 -1.97
C ARG A 42 8.06 9.32 -2.87
N PHE A 43 7.27 8.99 -3.88
CA PHE A 43 7.64 8.08 -4.95
C PHE A 43 7.76 8.85 -6.27
N LEU A 44 8.03 8.13 -7.36
CA LEU A 44 8.21 8.66 -8.72
C LEU A 44 7.34 9.90 -9.02
N ARG A 45 7.97 10.94 -9.58
CA ARG A 45 7.33 12.23 -9.89
C ARG A 45 6.66 12.93 -8.69
N GLY A 46 7.09 12.61 -7.48
CA GLY A 46 6.64 13.27 -6.25
C GLY A 46 5.34 12.74 -5.67
N ALA A 47 4.83 11.60 -6.17
CA ALA A 47 3.60 11.00 -5.66
C ALA A 47 3.72 10.71 -4.15
N PRO A 48 2.75 11.15 -3.32
CA PRO A 48 2.89 11.06 -1.87
C PRO A 48 2.72 9.62 -1.39
N VAL A 49 3.49 9.26 -0.36
CA VAL A 49 3.45 7.96 0.30
C VAL A 49 3.00 8.15 1.75
N MET A 50 2.14 7.26 2.21
CA MET A 50 1.77 7.11 3.62
C MET A 50 2.03 5.69 4.09
N LEU A 51 2.07 5.49 5.40
CA LEU A 51 2.06 4.16 5.98
C LEU A 51 0.62 3.80 6.37
N LEU A 52 0.21 2.57 6.05
CA LEU A 52 -1.06 1.99 6.47
C LEU A 52 -0.79 0.83 7.41
N THR A 53 -1.29 0.91 8.64
CA THR A 53 -1.26 -0.17 9.63
C THR A 53 -2.64 -0.80 9.77
N MET A 54 -2.70 -2.13 9.71
CA MET A 54 -3.93 -2.93 9.74
C MET A 54 -3.71 -4.25 10.47
N VAL A 55 -4.78 -4.94 10.85
CA VAL A 55 -4.71 -6.29 11.44
C VAL A 55 -4.60 -7.35 10.35
N GLY A 56 -3.61 -8.24 10.45
CA GLY A 56 -3.47 -9.37 9.53
C GLY A 56 -4.57 -10.40 9.71
N ARG A 57 -5.48 -10.58 8.74
CA ARG A 57 -6.68 -11.44 8.87
C ARG A 57 -6.43 -12.91 9.24
N ARG A 58 -5.23 -13.42 8.96
CA ARG A 58 -4.83 -14.79 9.30
C ARG A 58 -4.02 -14.87 10.59
N SER A 59 -3.27 -13.83 10.92
CA SER A 59 -2.33 -13.85 12.04
C SER A 59 -2.83 -13.11 13.28
N GLY A 60 -3.82 -12.22 13.18
CA GLY A 60 -4.19 -11.28 14.25
C GLY A 60 -3.17 -10.15 14.47
N GLU A 61 -1.92 -10.34 14.03
CA GLU A 61 -0.87 -9.34 14.24
C GLU A 61 -1.00 -8.06 13.39
N PRO A 62 -0.58 -6.89 13.94
CA PRO A 62 -0.44 -5.65 13.17
C PRO A 62 0.53 -5.79 11.98
N ARG A 63 0.15 -5.19 10.85
CA ARG A 63 0.93 -5.15 9.61
C ARG A 63 0.95 -3.73 9.06
N THR A 64 2.13 -3.18 8.84
CA THR A 64 2.30 -1.87 8.20
C THR A 64 2.78 -2.03 6.76
N VAL A 65 2.20 -1.29 5.82
CA VAL A 65 2.63 -1.21 4.43
C VAL A 65 2.71 0.25 3.95
N PRO A 66 3.74 0.65 3.19
CA PRO A 66 3.79 1.95 2.55
C PRO A 66 2.94 1.94 1.27
N LEU A 67 2.09 2.94 1.10
CA LEU A 67 1.17 3.05 -0.03
C LEU A 67 1.18 4.46 -0.61
N LEU A 68 1.05 4.54 -1.93
CA LEU A 68 0.62 5.78 -2.58
C LEU A 68 -0.81 6.08 -2.17
N TYR A 69 -1.12 7.35 -1.96
CA TYR A 69 -2.45 7.79 -1.60
C TYR A 69 -2.86 9.07 -2.33
N LEU A 70 -4.16 9.33 -2.34
CA LEU A 70 -4.77 10.60 -2.73
C LEU A 70 -5.63 11.11 -1.57
N ARG A 71 -5.83 12.43 -1.52
CA ARG A 71 -6.83 13.05 -0.63
C ARG A 71 -8.09 13.33 -1.42
N ASP A 72 -9.24 13.07 -0.80
CA ASP A 72 -10.56 13.44 -1.30
C ASP A 72 -11.37 14.04 -0.14
N GLY A 73 -11.27 15.36 0.06
CA GLY A 73 -11.71 16.01 1.30
C GLY A 73 -10.98 15.42 2.51
N GLU A 74 -11.75 14.91 3.47
CA GLU A 74 -11.24 14.22 4.66
C GLU A 74 -10.81 12.77 4.38
N ASP A 75 -11.26 12.19 3.27
CA ASP A 75 -10.97 10.82 2.92
C ASP A 75 -9.54 10.65 2.37
N VAL A 76 -9.01 9.45 2.56
CA VAL A 76 -7.74 9.00 2.00
C VAL A 76 -8.00 7.82 1.07
N VAL A 77 -7.65 7.99 -0.19
CA VAL A 77 -7.88 6.99 -1.23
C VAL A 77 -6.60 6.22 -1.53
N ILE A 78 -6.68 4.89 -1.47
CA ILE A 78 -5.59 3.95 -1.80
C ILE A 78 -6.05 2.96 -2.87
N VAL A 79 -5.10 2.50 -3.68
CA VAL A 79 -5.39 1.59 -4.81
C VAL A 79 -4.72 0.23 -4.62
N ALA A 80 -5.53 -0.82 -4.60
CA ALA A 80 -5.10 -2.22 -4.47
C ALA A 80 -4.51 -2.80 -5.77
N SER A 81 -3.64 -2.06 -6.45
CA SER A 81 -3.14 -2.40 -7.79
C SER A 81 -2.06 -3.48 -7.80
N LYS A 82 -1.23 -3.55 -6.75
CA LYS A 82 -0.07 -4.45 -6.65
C LYS A 82 0.82 -4.44 -7.92
N GLY A 83 0.97 -3.28 -8.55
CA GLY A 83 1.75 -3.13 -9.78
C GLY A 83 1.17 -3.86 -11.00
N GLY A 84 -0.13 -4.19 -10.99
CA GLY A 84 -0.81 -4.88 -12.08
C GLY A 84 -0.65 -6.41 -12.07
N MET A 85 -0.17 -6.99 -10.96
CA MET A 85 -0.17 -8.46 -10.79
C MET A 85 -1.60 -9.01 -10.76
N SER A 86 -1.74 -10.29 -11.12
CA SER A 86 -3.02 -10.99 -11.30
C SER A 86 -3.90 -11.10 -10.04
N HIS A 87 -3.31 -10.93 -8.86
CA HIS A 87 -4.00 -11.05 -7.58
C HIS A 87 -3.90 -9.77 -6.75
N HIS A 88 -4.98 -9.44 -6.05
CA HIS A 88 -4.99 -8.36 -5.07
C HIS A 88 -3.86 -8.50 -4.03
N PRO A 89 -3.35 -7.38 -3.53
CA PRO A 89 -2.38 -7.40 -2.45
C PRO A 89 -3.02 -7.93 -1.17
N LEU A 90 -2.23 -8.62 -0.34
CA LEU A 90 -2.74 -9.24 0.90
C LEU A 90 -3.38 -8.22 1.84
N TRP A 91 -2.88 -6.97 1.84
CA TRP A 91 -3.43 -5.89 2.64
C TRP A 91 -4.89 -5.60 2.31
N TYR A 92 -5.30 -5.67 1.03
CA TYR A 92 -6.70 -5.45 0.66
C TYR A 92 -7.61 -6.52 1.30
N GLY A 93 -7.14 -7.77 1.30
CA GLY A 93 -7.82 -8.86 1.97
C GLY A 93 -7.92 -8.69 3.48
N ASN A 94 -6.94 -8.04 4.11
CA ASN A 94 -6.98 -7.70 5.54
C ASN A 94 -8.03 -6.63 5.83
N LEU A 95 -8.08 -5.56 5.04
CA LEU A 95 -9.06 -4.48 5.19
C LEU A 95 -10.50 -4.97 5.04
N LYS A 96 -10.72 -5.92 4.12
CA LYS A 96 -12.04 -6.56 3.96
C LYS A 96 -12.47 -7.36 5.19
N ALA A 97 -11.54 -7.86 5.99
CA ALA A 97 -11.82 -8.68 7.16
C ALA A 97 -11.91 -7.84 8.45
N ASN A 98 -11.07 -6.81 8.56
CA ASN A 98 -11.14 -5.79 9.61
C ASN A 98 -10.84 -4.41 8.98
N PRO A 99 -11.82 -3.50 8.90
CA PRO A 99 -11.65 -2.21 8.25
C PRO A 99 -10.96 -1.16 9.14
N GLU A 100 -10.77 -1.41 10.44
CA GLU A 100 -10.09 -0.47 11.33
C GLU A 100 -8.59 -0.41 11.02
N VAL A 101 -8.10 0.80 10.79
CA VAL A 101 -6.71 1.05 10.40
C VAL A 101 -6.14 2.31 11.07
N GLU A 102 -4.82 2.38 11.16
CA GLU A 102 -4.08 3.61 11.44
C GLU A 102 -3.32 4.01 10.17
N ILE A 103 -3.36 5.29 9.81
CA ILE A 103 -2.50 5.86 8.78
C ILE A 103 -1.43 6.75 9.40
N GLU A 104 -0.25 6.79 8.79
CA GLU A 104 0.83 7.73 9.12
C GLU A 104 1.19 8.55 7.88
N ILE A 105 1.03 9.88 7.96
CA ILE A 105 1.41 10.84 6.92
C ILE A 105 2.44 11.80 7.52
N GLY A 106 3.71 11.64 7.15
CA GLY A 106 4.80 12.36 7.81
C GLY A 106 4.89 11.95 9.27
N THR A 107 4.68 12.91 10.16
CA THR A 107 4.61 12.71 11.62
C THR A 107 3.19 12.59 12.15
N GLU A 108 2.18 12.84 11.31
CA GLU A 108 0.78 12.79 11.71
C GLU A 108 0.26 11.35 11.67
N LYS A 109 -0.62 11.02 12.62
CA LYS A 109 -1.29 9.73 12.71
C LYS A 109 -2.78 9.93 12.85
N ALA A 110 -3.55 9.06 12.20
CA ALA A 110 -5.00 9.07 12.33
C ALA A 110 -5.57 7.65 12.28
N ALA A 111 -6.52 7.37 13.16
CA ALA A 111 -7.37 6.18 13.07
C ALA A 111 -8.43 6.41 11.99
N MET A 112 -8.67 5.42 11.14
CA MET A 112 -9.60 5.48 10.00
C MET A 112 -10.35 4.15 9.88
N VAL A 113 -11.46 4.17 9.13
CA VAL A 113 -12.23 2.98 8.77
C VAL A 113 -12.22 2.82 7.24
N ALA A 114 -11.63 1.73 6.76
CA ALA A 114 -11.52 1.46 5.34
C ALA A 114 -12.83 0.90 4.75
N ARG A 115 -13.19 1.34 3.55
CA ARG A 115 -14.24 0.73 2.73
C ARG A 115 -13.76 0.59 1.28
N THR A 116 -14.34 -0.36 0.56
CA THR A 116 -14.15 -0.40 -0.90
C THR A 116 -15.00 0.71 -1.51
N ALA A 117 -14.40 1.58 -2.33
CA ALA A 117 -15.14 2.59 -3.06
C ALA A 117 -16.09 1.92 -4.08
N THR A 118 -17.25 2.52 -4.25
CA THR A 118 -18.28 2.13 -5.22
C THR A 118 -18.60 3.33 -6.09
N ASP A 119 -19.23 3.09 -7.24
CA ASP A 119 -19.77 4.14 -8.10
C ASP A 119 -20.92 4.92 -7.43
#